data_AF-A0A2P8ATX5-F1
#
_entry.id   AF-A0A2P8ATX5-F1
#
_cell.length_a   1.000
_cell.length_b   1.000
_cell.length_c   1.000
_cell.angle_alpha   90.00
_cell.angle_beta   90.00
_cell.angle_gamma   90.00
#
_symmetry.space_group_name_H-M   'P 1'
#
loop_
_entity.id
_entity.type
_entity.pdbx_description
1 polymer ?
#
loop_
_entity_poly.entity_id
_entity_poly.type
_entity_poly.pdbx_seq_one_letter_code
_entity_poly.pdbx_strand_id
1 'polypeptide(L)'
;MAERWLSRIALAPTGYGHFHVEHNRGHHTRVATPEDPASSRLGETFWAFWPRTVRGSLRSAWRLESSRLRLRGRTPWTWRNDVLNAWAMTVLLYAVLAVAFGPGVLVFLALQAVVGFSLLEVVNYLEHYGLARQRTAAGRYEKVDPRHSWNSDRTVTNVFLFQLQRHSDHHANPLRRYQALRSFDASPQLPAGYATMVVAALLPPVWRRVMDHRVLAHYGGDLALANVHPPARDRLRERRLAAPGSGAFSPAGPVPGPARGPRRGGPTRRSAGG
;
A
#
# COMPACT_ATOMS: atom_id res chain seq x y z
N MET A 1 -15.05 -11.06 -12.27
CA MET A 1 -15.64 -9.79 -12.75
C MET A 1 -16.56 -9.16 -11.70
N ALA A 2 -17.42 -9.93 -11.01
CA ALA A 2 -18.30 -9.42 -9.95
C ALA A 2 -17.58 -8.64 -8.83
N GLU A 3 -16.46 -9.16 -8.30
CA GLU A 3 -15.71 -8.53 -7.20
C GLU A 3 -15.19 -7.11 -7.54
N ARG A 4 -14.75 -6.90 -8.79
CA ARG A 4 -14.26 -5.59 -9.24
C ARG A 4 -15.39 -4.57 -9.39
N TRP A 5 -16.60 -5.02 -9.69
CA TRP A 5 -17.78 -4.18 -9.83
C TRP A 5 -18.36 -3.82 -8.45
N LEU A 6 -18.43 -4.79 -7.54
CA LEU A 6 -18.79 -4.57 -6.13
C LEU A 6 -17.83 -3.61 -5.42
N SER A 7 -16.52 -3.71 -5.69
CA SER A 7 -15.52 -2.76 -5.18
C SER A 7 -15.78 -1.31 -5.62
N ARG A 8 -16.25 -1.08 -6.86
CA ARG A 8 -16.62 0.27 -7.31
C ARG A 8 -17.86 0.79 -6.61
N ILE A 9 -18.85 -0.06 -6.39
CA ILE A 9 -20.06 0.30 -5.63
C ILE A 9 -19.70 0.64 -4.19
N ALA A 10 -18.85 -0.15 -3.55
CA ALA A 10 -18.41 0.09 -2.18
C ALA A 10 -17.63 1.42 -2.01
N LEU A 11 -17.00 1.91 -3.07
CA LEU A 11 -16.30 3.20 -3.09
C LEU A 11 -17.20 4.37 -3.52
N ALA A 12 -18.41 4.12 -4.03
CA ALA A 12 -19.31 5.18 -4.46
C ALA A 12 -19.70 6.13 -3.31
N PRO A 13 -19.99 5.66 -2.07
CA PRO A 13 -20.27 6.54 -0.93
C PRO A 13 -19.09 7.42 -0.53
N THR A 14 -17.85 7.04 -0.81
CA THR A 14 -16.67 7.82 -0.41
C THR A 14 -16.22 8.83 -1.46
N GLY A 15 -16.84 8.83 -2.65
CA GLY A 15 -16.39 9.63 -3.79
C GLY A 15 -14.99 9.27 -4.29
N TYR A 16 -14.39 8.20 -3.77
CA TYR A 16 -13.00 7.83 -3.98
C TYR A 16 -12.84 6.74 -5.06
N GLY A 17 -13.76 6.72 -6.04
CA GLY A 17 -13.83 5.68 -7.07
C GLY A 17 -12.57 5.53 -7.94
N HIS A 18 -11.79 6.59 -8.09
CA HIS A 18 -10.51 6.54 -8.81
C HIS A 18 -9.45 5.65 -8.11
N PHE A 19 -9.60 5.40 -6.80
CA PHE A 19 -8.76 4.46 -6.05
C PHE A 19 -8.77 3.06 -6.65
N HIS A 20 -9.92 2.60 -7.18
CA HIS A 20 -9.97 1.30 -7.86
C HIS A 20 -9.00 1.21 -9.04
N VAL A 21 -8.87 2.29 -9.82
CA VAL A 21 -7.92 2.34 -10.95
C VAL A 21 -6.50 2.44 -10.45
N GLU A 22 -6.27 3.37 -9.51
CA GLU A 22 -4.96 3.63 -8.92
C GLU A 22 -4.44 2.35 -8.28
N HIS A 23 -5.14 1.80 -7.30
CA HIS A 23 -4.67 0.71 -6.48
C HIS A 23 -4.27 -0.50 -7.33
N ASN A 24 -5.18 -0.88 -8.23
CA ASN A 24 -5.04 -2.08 -9.06
C ASN A 24 -3.94 -2.02 -10.13
N ARG A 25 -3.68 -0.84 -10.72
CA ARG A 25 -2.75 -0.71 -11.87
C ARG A 25 -1.55 0.18 -11.58
N GLY A 26 -1.71 1.07 -10.62
CA GLY A 26 -0.72 2.01 -10.15
C GLY A 26 0.03 1.47 -8.95
N HIS A 27 -0.60 1.53 -7.78
CA HIS A 27 0.04 1.19 -6.51
C HIS A 27 0.59 -0.24 -6.47
N HIS A 28 -0.14 -1.31 -6.84
CA HIS A 28 0.47 -2.66 -6.86
C HIS A 28 1.74 -2.77 -7.73
N THR A 29 1.83 -1.98 -8.79
CA THR A 29 3.02 -1.97 -9.67
C THR A 29 4.19 -1.21 -9.03
N ARG A 30 3.90 -0.11 -8.32
CA ARG A 30 4.88 0.85 -7.80
C ARG A 30 5.05 0.83 -6.28
N VAL A 31 4.33 -0.03 -5.58
CA VAL A 31 4.37 -0.13 -4.11
C VAL A 31 5.80 -0.21 -3.62
N ALA A 32 6.10 0.50 -2.54
CA ALA A 32 7.43 0.67 -1.97
C ALA A 32 8.44 1.28 -2.96
N THR A 33 8.00 2.14 -3.90
CA THR A 33 8.92 2.97 -4.71
C THR A 33 8.65 4.47 -4.51
N PRO A 34 9.62 5.36 -4.79
CA PRO A 34 9.43 6.81 -4.64
C PRO A 34 8.32 7.40 -5.50
N GLU A 35 7.99 6.76 -6.63
CA GLU A 35 6.96 7.18 -7.59
C GLU A 35 5.53 6.81 -7.16
N ASP A 36 5.37 5.98 -6.14
CA ASP A 36 4.08 5.58 -5.62
C ASP A 36 3.51 6.60 -4.63
N PRO A 37 2.37 7.24 -4.93
CA PRO A 37 1.77 8.20 -4.02
C PRO A 37 1.31 7.57 -2.70
N ALA A 38 0.92 6.28 -2.70
CA ALA A 38 0.40 5.58 -1.53
C ALA A 38 1.50 4.94 -0.66
N SER A 39 2.77 4.99 -1.08
CA SER A 39 3.90 4.59 -0.23
C SER A 39 4.31 5.74 0.68
N SER A 40 4.11 5.57 1.98
CA SER A 40 4.49 6.54 3.01
C SER A 40 5.98 6.45 3.35
N ARG A 41 6.57 7.58 3.73
CA ARG A 41 8.01 7.70 3.89
C ARG A 41 8.40 7.70 5.37
N LEU A 42 9.57 7.14 5.70
CA LEU A 42 10.14 7.15 7.03
C LEU A 42 10.33 8.61 7.50
N GLY A 43 9.73 8.95 8.64
CA GLY A 43 9.72 10.30 9.19
C GLY A 43 8.72 11.27 8.56
N GLU A 44 7.91 10.83 7.59
CA GLU A 44 6.72 11.55 7.13
C GLU A 44 5.63 11.47 8.20
N THR A 45 4.80 12.50 8.33
CA THR A 45 3.60 12.46 9.17
C THR A 45 2.41 12.09 8.32
N PHE A 46 1.36 11.51 8.91
CA PHE A 46 0.12 11.27 8.18
C PHE A 46 -0.43 12.55 7.52
N TRP A 47 -0.32 13.70 8.21
CA TRP A 47 -0.79 15.00 7.70
C TRP A 47 0.00 15.51 6.49
N ALA A 48 1.29 15.17 6.37
CA ALA A 48 2.09 15.46 5.17
C ALA A 48 1.80 14.46 4.04
N PHE A 49 1.57 13.20 4.41
CA PHE A 49 1.24 12.11 3.49
C PHE A 49 -0.13 12.30 2.84
N TRP A 50 -1.17 12.62 3.62
CA TRP A 50 -2.57 12.67 3.18
C TRP A 50 -2.81 13.53 1.92
N PRO A 51 -2.39 14.80 1.85
CA PRO A 51 -2.60 15.60 0.64
C PRO A 51 -1.71 15.17 -0.53
N ARG A 52 -0.61 14.45 -0.26
CA ARG A 52 0.29 13.89 -1.28
C ARG A 52 -0.31 12.65 -1.92
N THR A 53 -0.80 11.72 -1.10
CA THR A 53 -1.46 10.50 -1.59
C THR A 53 -2.75 10.85 -2.33
N VAL A 54 -3.65 11.67 -1.77
CA VAL A 54 -4.95 11.97 -2.39
C VAL A 54 -4.80 12.59 -3.78
N ARG A 55 -3.98 13.65 -3.91
CA ARG A 55 -3.74 14.29 -5.21
C ARG A 55 -2.91 13.42 -6.14
N GLY A 56 -1.93 12.69 -5.61
CA GLY A 56 -1.06 11.81 -6.38
C GLY A 56 -1.83 10.64 -6.98
N SER A 57 -2.68 10.00 -6.18
CA SER A 57 -3.55 8.89 -6.54
C SER A 57 -4.56 9.28 -7.60
N LEU A 58 -5.19 10.45 -7.46
CA LEU A 58 -6.08 10.98 -8.49
C LEU A 58 -5.36 11.22 -9.83
N ARG A 59 -4.21 11.90 -9.81
CA ARG A 59 -3.40 12.17 -11.02
C ARG A 59 -2.91 10.87 -11.66
N SER A 60 -2.47 9.92 -10.83
CA SER A 60 -2.03 8.59 -11.23
C SER A 60 -3.16 7.84 -11.95
N ALA A 61 -4.34 7.78 -11.34
CA ALA A 61 -5.49 7.11 -11.90
C ALA A 61 -5.92 7.70 -13.25
N TRP A 62 -6.01 9.04 -13.33
CA TRP A 62 -6.38 9.72 -14.56
C TRP A 62 -5.37 9.48 -15.68
N ARG A 63 -4.08 9.53 -15.37
CA ARG A 63 -3.01 9.25 -16.34
C ARG A 63 -3.10 7.82 -16.86
N LEU A 64 -3.26 6.84 -15.97
CA LEU A 64 -3.37 5.42 -16.34
C LEU A 64 -4.56 5.16 -17.27
N GLU A 65 -5.73 5.74 -16.96
CA GLU A 65 -6.91 5.61 -17.81
C GLU A 65 -6.78 6.33 -19.14
N SER A 66 -6.26 7.56 -19.12
CA SER A 66 -6.04 8.35 -20.33
C SER A 66 -5.07 7.65 -21.27
N SER A 67 -3.96 7.10 -20.77
CA SER A 67 -3.02 6.32 -21.56
C SER A 67 -3.66 5.06 -22.14
N ARG A 68 -4.43 4.30 -21.34
CA ARG A 68 -5.14 3.09 -21.81
C ARG A 68 -6.08 3.40 -22.97
N LEU A 69 -6.83 4.50 -22.90
CA LEU A 69 -7.80 4.88 -23.92
C LEU A 69 -7.12 5.44 -25.18
N ARG A 70 -6.08 6.26 -25.02
CA ARG A 70 -5.30 6.80 -26.15
C ARG A 70 -4.60 5.70 -26.95
N LEU A 71 -4.04 4.68 -26.28
CA LEU A 71 -3.47 3.50 -26.94
C LEU A 71 -4.50 2.71 -27.78
N ARG A 72 -5.80 2.93 -27.55
CA ARG A 72 -6.90 2.33 -28.32
C ARG A 72 -7.53 3.31 -29.31
N GLY A 73 -6.88 4.45 -29.58
CA GLY A 73 -7.39 5.50 -30.47
C GLY A 73 -8.65 6.21 -29.95
N ARG A 74 -8.88 6.22 -28.63
CA ARG A 74 -10.08 6.81 -28.01
C ARG A 74 -9.75 8.02 -27.16
N THR A 75 -10.68 8.97 -27.09
CA THR A 75 -10.63 10.09 -26.15
C THR A 75 -10.76 9.58 -24.70
N PRO A 76 -10.03 10.16 -23.72
CA PRO A 76 -10.24 9.91 -22.29
C PRO A 76 -11.63 10.31 -21.78
N TRP A 77 -12.32 11.20 -22.48
CA TRP A 77 -13.66 11.69 -22.15
C TRP A 77 -14.72 10.77 -22.74
N THR A 78 -14.91 9.61 -22.11
CA THR A 78 -15.86 8.60 -22.55
C THR A 78 -16.39 7.83 -21.35
N TRP A 79 -17.62 7.31 -21.46
CA TRP A 79 -18.22 6.42 -20.45
C TRP A 79 -17.41 5.15 -20.19
N ARG A 80 -16.49 4.80 -21.10
CA ARG A 80 -15.56 3.68 -20.94
C ARG A 80 -14.35 4.00 -20.05
N ASN A 81 -14.18 5.24 -19.62
CA ASN A 81 -13.18 5.64 -18.64
C ASN A 81 -13.64 5.20 -17.25
N ASP A 82 -12.89 4.30 -16.62
CA ASP A 82 -13.27 3.72 -15.34
C ASP A 82 -13.30 4.76 -14.21
N VAL A 83 -12.53 5.86 -14.30
CA VAL A 83 -12.58 6.97 -13.33
C VAL A 83 -13.88 7.76 -13.46
N LEU A 84 -14.24 8.15 -14.69
CA LEU A 84 -15.47 8.91 -14.94
C LEU A 84 -16.71 8.07 -14.59
N ASN A 85 -16.69 6.78 -14.94
CA ASN A 85 -17.76 5.86 -14.61
C ASN A 85 -17.95 5.73 -13.09
N ALA A 86 -16.86 5.61 -12.31
CA ALA A 86 -16.95 5.51 -10.86
C ALA A 86 -17.49 6.80 -10.23
N TRP A 87 -17.09 7.98 -10.72
CA TRP A 87 -17.63 9.25 -10.25
C TRP A 87 -19.09 9.48 -10.63
N ALA A 88 -19.50 9.04 -11.82
CA ALA A 88 -20.91 9.06 -12.20
C ALA A 88 -21.77 8.21 -11.25
N MET A 89 -21.27 7.06 -10.78
CA MET A 89 -21.95 6.25 -9.76
C MET A 89 -22.08 6.99 -8.42
N THR A 90 -21.05 7.69 -7.96
CA THR A 90 -21.14 8.54 -6.76
C THR A 90 -22.18 9.64 -6.93
N VAL A 91 -22.16 10.36 -8.05
CA VAL A 91 -23.13 11.43 -8.32
C VAL A 91 -24.55 10.89 -8.34
N LEU A 92 -24.78 9.75 -8.98
CA LEU A 92 -26.09 9.10 -9.00
C LEU A 92 -26.56 8.71 -7.59
N LEU A 93 -25.69 8.08 -6.80
CA LEU A 93 -26.00 7.72 -5.41
C LEU A 93 -26.38 8.96 -4.59
N TYR A 94 -25.59 10.03 -4.69
CA TYR A 94 -25.81 11.26 -3.93
C TYR A 94 -27.10 11.95 -4.37
N ALA A 95 -27.41 11.95 -5.67
CA ALA A 95 -28.64 12.50 -6.20
C ALA A 95 -29.87 11.72 -5.68
N VAL A 96 -29.83 10.39 -5.70
CA VAL A 96 -30.92 9.55 -5.16
C VAL A 96 -31.15 9.82 -3.68
N LEU A 97 -30.08 9.90 -2.88
CA LEU A 97 -30.20 10.20 -1.45
C LEU A 97 -30.70 11.63 -1.19
N ALA A 98 -30.25 12.61 -1.99
CA ALA A 98 -30.73 13.99 -1.87
C ALA A 98 -32.21 14.13 -2.25
N VAL A 99 -32.71 13.36 -3.22
CA VAL A 99 -34.14 13.31 -3.56
C VAL A 99 -34.94 12.65 -2.43
N ALA A 100 -34.43 11.58 -1.83
CA ALA A 100 -35.12 10.83 -0.78
C ALA A 100 -35.15 11.55 0.58
N PHE A 101 -34.07 12.23 0.96
CA PHE A 101 -33.88 12.81 2.30
C PHE A 101 -33.72 14.33 2.31
N GLY A 102 -33.84 14.97 1.15
CA GLY A 102 -33.60 16.40 0.96
C GLY A 102 -32.12 16.74 0.75
N PRO A 103 -31.82 17.93 0.17
CA PRO A 103 -30.46 18.33 -0.20
C PRO A 103 -29.51 18.50 1.00
N GLY A 104 -30.03 18.66 2.23
CA GLY A 104 -29.22 18.75 3.45
C GLY A 104 -28.35 17.52 3.69
N VAL A 105 -28.77 16.34 3.21
CA VAL A 105 -27.98 15.10 3.31
C VAL A 105 -26.64 15.20 2.60
N LEU A 106 -26.50 16.06 1.59
CA LEU A 106 -25.26 16.22 0.84
C LEU A 106 -24.09 16.70 1.71
N VAL A 107 -24.36 17.52 2.74
CA VAL A 107 -23.33 17.95 3.70
C VAL A 107 -22.82 16.75 4.50
N PHE A 108 -23.73 15.92 4.99
CA PHE A 108 -23.39 14.69 5.71
C PHE A 108 -22.60 13.73 4.82
N LEU A 109 -23.04 13.53 3.57
CA LEU A 109 -22.35 12.66 2.61
C LEU A 109 -20.97 13.19 2.23
N ALA A 110 -20.78 14.51 2.14
CA ALA A 110 -19.45 15.08 1.89
C ALA A 110 -18.49 14.84 3.07
N LEU A 111 -18.96 15.07 4.30
CA LEU A 111 -18.17 14.80 5.51
C LEU A 111 -17.85 13.30 5.64
N GLN A 112 -18.85 12.43 5.43
CA GLN A 112 -18.68 10.99 5.43
C GLN A 112 -17.66 10.54 4.39
N ALA A 113 -17.70 11.10 3.18
CA ALA A 113 -16.73 10.78 2.13
C ALA A 113 -15.31 11.12 2.56
N VAL A 114 -15.09 12.31 3.14
CA VAL A 114 -13.78 12.73 3.66
C VAL A 114 -13.27 11.77 4.73
N VAL A 115 -14.12 11.37 5.68
CA VAL A 115 -13.75 10.36 6.69
C VAL A 115 -13.43 9.02 6.02
N GLY A 116 -14.29 8.56 5.11
CA GLY A 116 -14.19 7.26 4.45
C GLY A 116 -12.91 7.10 3.64
N PHE A 117 -12.57 8.05 2.76
CA PHE A 117 -11.32 7.96 2.01
C PHE A 117 -10.09 8.24 2.87
N SER A 118 -10.21 9.06 3.92
CA SER A 118 -9.10 9.27 4.85
C SER A 118 -8.74 7.99 5.61
N LEU A 119 -9.73 7.17 5.99
CA LEU A 119 -9.48 5.85 6.60
C LEU A 119 -8.71 4.93 5.64
N LEU A 120 -9.05 4.90 4.35
CA LEU A 120 -8.29 4.16 3.34
C LEU A 120 -6.83 4.64 3.27
N GLU A 121 -6.61 5.95 3.30
CA GLU A 121 -5.26 6.51 3.23
C GLU A 121 -4.46 6.31 4.52
N VAL A 122 -5.08 6.32 5.71
CA VAL A 122 -4.36 5.96 6.95
C VAL A 122 -3.89 4.51 6.88
N VAL A 123 -4.70 3.62 6.29
CA VAL A 123 -4.32 2.22 6.05
C VAL A 123 -3.12 2.12 5.11
N ASN A 124 -3.14 2.79 3.96
CA ASN A 124 -1.97 2.84 3.06
C ASN A 124 -0.73 3.38 3.80
N TYR A 125 -0.93 4.42 4.61
CA TYR A 125 0.14 5.05 5.37
C TYR A 125 0.80 4.08 6.36
N LEU A 126 0.03 3.30 7.12
CA LEU A 126 0.60 2.34 8.08
C LEU A 126 1.20 1.11 7.38
N GLU A 127 0.59 0.63 6.31
CA GLU A 127 1.02 -0.57 5.57
C GLU A 127 2.33 -0.37 4.80
N HIS A 128 2.60 0.85 4.36
CA HIS A 128 3.78 1.14 3.52
C HIS A 128 4.82 2.03 4.20
N TYR A 129 4.72 2.19 5.52
CA TYR A 129 5.57 3.13 6.26
C TYR A 129 7.06 2.82 6.15
N GLY A 130 7.77 3.68 5.41
CA GLY A 130 9.23 3.72 5.33
C GLY A 130 9.87 2.58 4.54
N LEU A 131 9.08 1.66 3.99
CA LEU A 131 9.57 0.52 3.22
C LEU A 131 9.85 0.92 1.77
N ALA A 132 10.93 0.39 1.23
CA ALA A 132 11.38 0.62 -0.15
C ALA A 132 11.87 -0.67 -0.82
N ARG A 133 11.54 -0.81 -2.10
CA ARG A 133 12.15 -1.75 -3.05
C ARG A 133 13.46 -1.19 -3.56
N GLN A 134 14.45 -2.06 -3.68
CA GLN A 134 15.74 -1.65 -4.22
C GLN A 134 15.75 -1.75 -5.74
N ARG A 135 16.73 -1.09 -6.37
CA ARG A 135 17.02 -1.27 -7.79
C ARG A 135 18.03 -2.39 -7.97
N THR A 136 17.72 -3.29 -8.88
CA THR A 136 18.64 -4.34 -9.36
C THR A 136 19.80 -3.73 -10.13
N ALA A 137 20.87 -4.51 -10.37
CA ALA A 137 22.00 -4.11 -11.23
C ALA A 137 21.55 -3.68 -12.65
N ALA A 138 20.42 -4.19 -13.13
CA ALA A 138 19.81 -3.81 -14.40
C ALA A 138 18.99 -2.49 -14.34
N GLY A 139 19.01 -1.76 -13.22
CA GLY A 139 18.31 -0.49 -13.02
C GLY A 139 16.80 -0.59 -12.76
N ARG A 140 16.21 -1.80 -12.82
CA ARG A 140 14.79 -2.06 -12.53
C ARG A 140 14.56 -2.30 -11.04
N TYR A 141 13.39 -1.91 -10.53
CA TYR A 141 12.99 -2.28 -9.17
C TYR A 141 12.85 -3.80 -9.00
N GLU A 142 13.26 -4.31 -7.83
CA GLU A 142 13.04 -5.69 -7.40
C GLU A 142 11.57 -6.08 -7.48
N LYS A 143 11.22 -7.37 -7.55
CA LYS A 143 9.80 -7.76 -7.51
C LYS A 143 9.19 -7.37 -6.15
N VAL A 144 7.88 -7.11 -6.16
CA VAL A 144 7.14 -6.94 -4.90
C VAL A 144 7.25 -8.24 -4.10
N ASP A 145 7.49 -8.10 -2.81
CA ASP A 145 7.82 -9.18 -1.88
C ASP A 145 7.16 -8.84 -0.54
N PRO A 146 6.77 -9.83 0.28
CA PRO A 146 6.10 -9.56 1.54
C PRO A 146 6.83 -8.58 2.48
N ARG A 147 8.17 -8.46 2.34
CA ARG A 147 8.97 -7.46 3.09
C ARG A 147 8.64 -6.00 2.77
N HIS A 148 8.00 -5.72 1.64
CA HIS A 148 7.72 -4.36 1.15
C HIS A 148 6.40 -3.78 1.69
N SER A 149 5.81 -4.40 2.72
CA SER A 149 4.60 -3.93 3.39
C SER A 149 4.49 -4.51 4.79
N TRP A 150 3.95 -3.74 5.72
CA TRP A 150 3.61 -4.19 7.07
C TRP A 150 2.36 -5.08 7.06
N ASN A 151 2.38 -6.13 7.86
CA ASN A 151 1.29 -7.09 8.07
C ASN A 151 0.70 -6.94 9.49
N SER A 152 -0.49 -7.47 9.75
CA SER A 152 -1.08 -7.48 11.11
C SER A 152 -1.77 -8.81 11.42
N ASP A 153 -1.07 -9.75 12.05
CA ASP A 153 -1.59 -11.11 12.27
C ASP A 153 -2.62 -11.28 13.42
N ARG A 154 -3.42 -10.26 13.79
CA ARG A 154 -4.37 -10.36 14.92
C ARG A 154 -5.84 -10.57 14.49
N THR A 155 -6.35 -11.78 14.74
CA THR A 155 -7.65 -12.36 14.34
C THR A 155 -8.91 -11.54 14.63
N VAL A 156 -8.93 -10.67 15.65
CA VAL A 156 -10.13 -9.91 16.05
C VAL A 156 -10.43 -8.75 15.08
N THR A 157 -9.43 -8.26 14.33
CA THR A 157 -9.63 -7.24 13.29
C THR A 157 -9.93 -7.84 11.91
N ASN A 158 -9.72 -9.14 11.72
CA ASN A 158 -9.94 -9.86 10.45
C ASN A 158 -11.42 -9.87 10.01
N VAL A 159 -12.37 -9.81 10.96
CA VAL A 159 -13.81 -9.86 10.68
C VAL A 159 -14.39 -8.50 10.31
N PHE A 160 -13.90 -7.40 10.91
CA PHE A 160 -14.42 -6.05 10.67
C PHE A 160 -13.82 -5.35 9.44
N LEU A 161 -12.63 -5.74 8.99
CA LEU A 161 -11.92 -5.09 7.87
C LEU A 161 -11.76 -5.99 6.63
N PHE A 162 -12.56 -7.06 6.48
CA PHE A 162 -12.49 -7.97 5.32
C PHE A 162 -11.06 -8.45 4.97
N GLN A 163 -10.31 -8.96 5.95
CA GLN A 163 -8.96 -9.54 5.73
C GLN A 163 -7.89 -8.57 5.20
N LEU A 164 -8.09 -7.24 5.32
CA LEU A 164 -7.07 -6.22 5.03
C LEU A 164 -5.70 -6.51 5.67
N GLN A 165 -5.73 -7.24 6.78
CA GLN A 165 -4.57 -7.60 7.56
C GLN A 165 -3.48 -8.32 6.77
N ARG A 166 -3.81 -9.20 5.81
CA ARG A 166 -2.83 -9.99 5.03
C ARG A 166 -2.27 -9.22 3.82
N HIS A 167 -2.00 -7.94 4.03
CA HIS A 167 -1.65 -6.98 2.99
C HIS A 167 -0.40 -7.38 2.22
N SER A 168 0.59 -7.95 2.90
CA SER A 168 1.84 -8.36 2.26
C SER A 168 1.67 -9.43 1.18
N ASP A 169 0.82 -10.43 1.42
CA ASP A 169 0.53 -11.44 0.40
C ASP A 169 -0.38 -10.87 -0.70
N HIS A 170 -1.27 -9.94 -0.37
CA HIS A 170 -2.09 -9.26 -1.37
C HIS A 170 -1.21 -8.47 -2.36
N HIS A 171 -0.22 -7.75 -1.85
CA HIS A 171 0.73 -7.02 -2.69
C HIS A 171 1.69 -7.93 -3.46
N ALA A 172 2.17 -9.02 -2.85
CA ALA A 172 3.03 -9.99 -3.53
C ALA A 172 2.26 -10.84 -4.56
N ASN A 173 0.98 -11.12 -4.32
CA ASN A 173 0.12 -11.99 -5.14
C ASN A 173 -1.26 -11.37 -5.37
N PRO A 174 -1.39 -10.25 -6.12
CA PRO A 174 -2.64 -9.48 -6.25
C PRO A 174 -3.77 -10.22 -6.98
N LEU A 175 -3.47 -11.33 -7.65
CA LEU A 175 -4.45 -12.20 -8.31
C LEU A 175 -5.02 -13.28 -7.38
N ARG A 176 -4.47 -13.46 -6.18
CA ARG A 176 -4.98 -14.41 -5.19
C ARG A 176 -6.26 -13.85 -4.58
N ARG A 177 -7.28 -14.70 -4.46
CA ARG A 177 -8.54 -14.32 -3.81
C ARG A 177 -8.30 -13.99 -2.33
N TYR A 178 -9.02 -12.99 -1.82
CA TYR A 178 -8.89 -12.49 -0.45
C TYR A 178 -8.89 -13.62 0.61
N GLN A 179 -9.78 -14.62 0.46
CA GLN A 179 -9.92 -15.70 1.44
C GLN A 179 -8.68 -16.61 1.54
N ALA A 180 -7.83 -16.61 0.50
CA ALA A 180 -6.67 -17.48 0.40
C ALA A 180 -5.35 -16.77 0.73
N LEU A 181 -5.39 -15.48 1.12
CA LEU A 181 -4.19 -14.74 1.47
C LEU A 181 -3.44 -15.42 2.64
N ARG A 182 -2.12 -15.33 2.70
CA ARG A 182 -1.27 -15.97 3.72
C ARG A 182 -0.45 -14.95 4.50
N SER A 183 -0.02 -15.33 5.69
CA SER A 183 1.01 -14.59 6.44
C SER A 183 2.37 -15.23 6.15
N PHE A 184 3.42 -14.42 6.04
CA PHE A 184 4.79 -14.89 5.85
C PHE A 184 5.67 -14.35 6.96
N ASP A 185 6.57 -15.19 7.51
CA ASP A 185 7.51 -14.78 8.56
C ASP A 185 8.45 -13.64 8.10
N ALA A 186 8.65 -13.51 6.79
CA ALA A 186 9.44 -12.44 6.18
C ALA A 186 8.74 -11.07 6.15
N SER A 187 7.43 -11.00 6.42
CA SER A 187 6.67 -9.76 6.48
C SER A 187 6.93 -9.01 7.78
N PRO A 188 7.33 -7.73 7.74
CA PRO A 188 7.38 -6.91 8.94
C PRO A 188 5.97 -6.77 9.53
N GLN A 189 5.83 -6.82 10.86
CA GLN A 189 4.54 -6.85 11.54
C GLN A 189 4.25 -5.55 12.29
N LEU A 190 3.02 -5.05 12.20
CA LEU A 190 2.54 -3.97 13.04
C LEU A 190 2.49 -4.43 14.51
N PRO A 191 2.87 -3.57 15.46
CA PRO A 191 2.92 -3.95 16.87
C PRO A 191 1.54 -4.06 17.54
N ALA A 192 0.49 -3.56 16.89
CA ALA A 192 -0.90 -3.64 17.35
C ALA A 192 -1.87 -3.82 16.17
N GLY A 193 -3.15 -4.01 16.46
CA GLY A 193 -4.20 -4.09 15.45
C GLY A 193 -4.46 -2.74 14.78
N TYR A 194 -5.13 -2.76 13.62
CA TYR A 194 -5.35 -1.58 12.78
C TYR A 194 -6.02 -0.43 13.55
N ALA A 195 -7.03 -0.69 14.37
CA ALA A 195 -7.72 0.36 15.13
C ALA A 195 -6.73 1.17 16.00
N THR A 196 -5.86 0.48 16.74
CA THR A 196 -4.83 1.12 17.57
C THR A 196 -3.81 1.85 16.70
N MET A 197 -3.36 1.23 15.60
CA MET A 197 -2.35 1.82 14.73
C MET A 197 -2.87 3.04 13.96
N VAL A 198 -4.13 3.07 13.57
CA VAL A 198 -4.81 4.22 12.95
C VAL A 198 -4.79 5.42 13.89
N VAL A 199 -5.22 5.23 15.15
CA VAL A 199 -5.18 6.31 16.16
C VAL A 199 -3.75 6.79 16.40
N ALA A 200 -2.78 5.86 16.50
CA ALA A 200 -1.38 6.21 16.65
C ALA A 200 -0.83 7.01 15.45
N ALA A 201 -1.22 6.67 14.22
CA ALA A 201 -0.78 7.34 12.99
C ALA A 201 -1.23 8.81 12.91
N LEU A 202 -2.42 9.11 13.44
CA LEU A 202 -2.95 10.48 13.53
C LEU A 202 -2.19 11.35 14.54
N LEU A 203 -1.38 10.74 15.42
CA LEU A 203 -0.56 11.41 16.43
C LEU A 203 0.94 11.26 16.09
N PRO A 204 1.54 12.19 15.31
CA PRO A 204 2.91 12.05 14.81
C PRO A 204 4.02 11.73 15.83
N PRO A 205 4.03 12.26 17.07
CA PRO A 205 5.06 11.88 18.04
C PRO A 205 4.91 10.43 18.51
N VAL A 206 3.67 9.95 18.69
CA VAL A 206 3.37 8.56 19.06
C VAL A 206 3.77 7.63 17.92
N TRP A 207 3.30 7.92 16.70
CA TRP A 207 3.63 7.14 15.51
C TRP A 207 5.14 6.97 15.34
N ARG A 208 5.91 8.05 15.39
CA ARG A 208 7.37 8.00 15.20
C ARG A 208 8.06 7.20 16.30
N ARG A 209 7.64 7.35 17.56
CA ARG A 209 8.18 6.56 18.67
C ARG A 209 7.95 5.06 18.47
N VAL A 210 6.80 4.69 17.90
CA VAL A 210 6.44 3.30 17.62
C VAL A 210 7.11 2.78 16.34
N MET A 211 7.08 3.50 15.23
CA MET A 211 7.40 2.91 13.93
C MET A 211 8.81 3.20 13.41
N ASP A 212 9.42 4.34 13.75
CA ASP A 212 10.72 4.73 13.15
C ASP A 212 11.82 3.69 13.43
N HIS A 213 11.92 3.22 14.68
CA HIS A 213 12.91 2.22 15.07
C HIS A 213 12.64 0.84 14.46
N ARG A 214 11.38 0.51 14.14
CA ARG A 214 11.00 -0.76 13.52
C ARG A 214 11.39 -0.79 12.04
N VAL A 215 11.20 0.32 11.33
CA VAL A 215 11.71 0.48 9.95
C VAL A 215 13.23 0.39 9.94
N LEU A 216 13.90 1.05 10.89
CA LEU A 216 15.35 0.96 11.01
C LEU A 216 15.79 -0.49 11.26
N ALA A 217 15.23 -1.17 12.24
CA ALA A 217 15.55 -2.57 12.54
C ALA A 217 15.36 -3.48 11.31
N HIS A 218 14.30 -3.26 10.53
CA HIS A 218 14.05 -4.01 9.30
C HIS A 218 15.21 -3.94 8.28
N TYR A 219 15.91 -2.80 8.21
CA TYR A 219 17.04 -2.58 7.30
C TYR A 219 18.42 -2.71 7.97
N GLY A 220 18.52 -3.35 9.14
CA GLY A 220 19.79 -3.36 9.91
C GLY A 220 20.25 -1.95 10.32
N GLY A 221 19.32 -1.00 10.25
CA GLY A 221 19.50 0.42 10.47
C GLY A 221 20.12 1.19 9.31
N ASP A 222 20.36 0.57 8.16
CA ASP A 222 20.79 1.30 6.97
C ASP A 222 19.65 2.18 6.43
N LEU A 223 19.76 3.49 6.70
CA LEU A 223 18.82 4.50 6.22
C LEU A 223 18.80 4.64 4.70
N ALA A 224 19.84 4.21 3.98
CA ALA A 224 19.88 4.28 2.53
C ALA A 224 18.90 3.30 1.87
N LEU A 225 18.54 2.21 2.57
CA LEU A 225 17.60 1.20 2.09
C LEU A 225 16.14 1.59 2.35
N ALA A 226 15.88 2.57 3.22
CA ALA A 226 14.53 3.00 3.58
C ALA A 226 14.00 4.13 2.65
N ASN A 227 12.69 4.22 2.50
CA ASN A 227 12.04 5.32 1.79
C ASN A 227 11.97 6.55 2.71
N VAL A 228 13.03 7.35 2.79
CA VAL A 228 13.12 8.47 3.75
C VAL A 228 12.42 9.73 3.27
N HIS A 229 11.61 10.34 4.15
CA HIS A 229 11.00 11.64 3.89
C HIS A 229 12.10 12.72 3.84
N PRO A 230 12.25 13.48 2.73
CA PRO A 230 13.41 14.38 2.58
C PRO A 230 13.60 15.36 3.74
N PRO A 231 12.55 16.04 4.26
CA PRO A 231 12.67 16.92 5.44
C PRO A 231 13.04 16.21 6.75
N ALA A 232 12.93 14.88 6.83
CA ALA A 232 13.27 14.10 8.02
C ALA A 232 14.69 13.52 7.97
N ARG A 233 15.38 13.61 6.83
CA ARG A 233 16.62 12.88 6.56
C ARG A 233 17.73 13.22 7.55
N ASP A 234 17.98 14.51 7.78
CA ASP A 234 19.11 14.95 8.61
C ASP A 234 18.87 14.60 10.09
N ARG A 235 17.67 14.88 10.60
CA ARG A 235 17.24 14.46 11.94
C ARG A 235 17.36 12.95 12.17
N LEU A 236 17.02 12.13 11.16
CA LEU A 236 17.12 10.68 11.27
C LEU A 236 18.58 10.19 11.25
N ARG A 237 19.45 10.84 10.47
CA ARG A 237 20.89 10.58 10.46
C ARG A 237 21.53 10.91 11.80
N GLU A 238 21.27 12.11 12.33
CA GLU A 238 21.75 12.55 13.65
C GLU A 238 21.33 11.60 14.77
N ARG A 239 20.05 11.20 14.80
CA ARG A 239 19.54 10.22 15.77
C ARG A 239 20.23 8.88 15.69
N ARG A 240 20.63 8.43 14.49
CA ARG A 240 21.36 7.17 14.33
C ARG A 240 22.81 7.29 14.81
N LEU A 241 23.47 8.40 14.50
CA LEU A 241 24.83 8.68 14.98
C LEU A 241 24.88 8.76 16.51
N ALA A 242 23.82 9.29 17.15
CA ALA A 242 23.72 9.38 18.60
C ALA A 242 23.34 8.06 19.31
N ALA A 243 22.96 6.99 18.58
CA ALA A 243 22.57 5.72 19.19
C ALA A 243 23.81 4.89 19.59
N PRO A 244 23.91 4.41 20.85
CA PRO A 244 25.02 3.56 21.29
C PRO A 244 25.05 2.25 20.50
N GLY A 245 26.21 1.87 19.95
CA GLY A 245 26.39 0.64 19.16
C GLY A 245 26.43 0.82 17.64
N SER A 246 26.42 2.06 17.13
CA SER A 246 26.56 2.39 15.69
C SER A 246 28.02 2.37 15.18
N GLY A 247 28.87 1.52 15.76
CA GLY A 247 30.22 1.28 15.26
C GLY A 247 30.17 0.82 13.79
N ALA A 248 30.98 1.48 12.96
CA ALA A 248 31.07 1.35 11.51
C ALA A 248 30.78 -0.06 10.97
N PHE A 249 29.69 -0.20 10.20
CA PHE A 249 29.53 -1.32 9.29
C PHE A 249 30.03 -0.89 7.91
N SER A 250 31.06 -1.59 7.40
CA SER A 250 31.65 -1.37 6.08
C SER A 250 30.61 -1.46 4.95
N PRO A 251 30.74 -0.65 3.89
CA PRO A 251 29.90 -0.81 2.71
C PRO A 251 30.33 -2.07 1.96
N ALA A 252 29.34 -2.80 1.43
CA ALA A 252 29.44 -3.94 0.52
C ALA A 252 29.71 -5.33 1.16
N GLY A 253 28.60 -6.01 1.50
CA GLY A 253 28.48 -7.46 1.41
C GLY A 253 27.17 -7.79 0.69
N PRO A 254 27.12 -8.77 -0.23
CA PRO A 254 25.92 -9.04 -1.01
C PRO A 254 24.79 -9.51 -0.09
N VAL A 255 23.59 -8.97 -0.31
CA VAL A 255 22.33 -9.42 0.29
C VAL A 255 22.23 -10.94 0.13
N PRO A 256 21.95 -11.72 1.20
CA PRO A 256 21.77 -13.15 1.06
C PRO A 256 20.63 -13.43 0.09
N GLY A 257 20.93 -14.15 -0.99
CA GLY A 257 19.92 -14.60 -1.95
C GLY A 257 18.85 -15.47 -1.27
N PRO A 258 17.65 -15.57 -1.85
CA PRO A 258 16.57 -16.35 -1.25
C PRO A 258 17.01 -17.80 -1.03
N ALA A 259 16.75 -18.33 0.16
CA ALA A 259 17.01 -19.71 0.52
C ALA A 259 16.41 -20.64 -0.54
N ARG A 260 17.25 -21.45 -1.17
CA ARG A 260 16.79 -22.49 -2.10
C ARG A 260 15.91 -23.45 -1.32
N GLY A 261 14.62 -23.45 -1.62
CA GLY A 261 13.67 -24.45 -1.12
C GLY A 261 14.12 -25.88 -1.49
N PRO A 262 13.63 -26.89 -0.77
CA PRO A 262 14.11 -28.26 -0.89
C PRO A 262 13.92 -28.77 -2.32
N ARG A 263 15.00 -29.30 -2.90
CA ARG A 263 14.97 -29.98 -4.21
C ARG A 263 13.96 -31.13 -4.14
N ARG A 264 12.87 -31.04 -4.90
CA ARG A 264 11.99 -32.18 -5.14
C ARG A 264 12.80 -33.28 -5.82
N GLY A 265 12.82 -34.46 -5.21
CA GLY A 265 13.50 -35.65 -5.71
C GLY A 265 13.04 -36.01 -7.13
N GLY A 266 14.01 -36.32 -7.99
CA GLY A 266 13.75 -36.90 -9.30
C GLY A 266 13.35 -38.38 -9.18
N PRO A 267 12.63 -38.93 -10.16
CA PRO A 267 12.14 -40.30 -10.11
C PRO A 267 13.29 -41.30 -10.31
N THR A 268 13.40 -42.27 -9.42
CA THR A 268 14.27 -43.44 -9.56
C THR A 268 13.78 -44.31 -10.71
N ARG A 269 14.57 -44.40 -11.78
CA ARG A 269 14.44 -45.44 -12.82
C ARG A 269 14.68 -46.81 -12.17
N ARG A 270 13.69 -47.68 -12.19
CA ARG A 270 13.89 -49.13 -12.05
C ARG A 270 14.51 -49.64 -13.36
N SER A 271 15.69 -50.23 -13.27
CA SER A 271 16.25 -51.09 -14.31
C SER A 271 15.92 -52.54 -13.99
N ALA A 272 15.33 -53.22 -14.96
CA ALA A 272 15.23 -54.68 -15.02
C ALA A 272 16.61 -55.29 -15.36
N GLY A 273 16.83 -56.53 -14.92
CA GLY A 273 17.90 -57.40 -15.42
C GLY A 273 18.67 -58.12 -14.31
N GLY A 274 18.45 -59.44 -14.19
CA GLY A 274 19.17 -60.35 -13.30
C GLY A 274 18.24 -61.40 -12.71
#